data_AF-A0A2W1K4B9-F1
#
_entry.id   AF-A0A2W1K4B9-F1
#
_cell.length_a   1.000
_cell.length_b   1.000
_cell.length_c   1.000
_cell.angle_alpha   90.00
_cell.angle_beta   90.00
_cell.angle_gamma   90.00
#
_symmetry.space_group_name_H-M   'P 1'
#
loop_
_entity.id
_entity.type
_entity.pdbx_description
1 polymer ?
#
loop_
_entity_poly.entity_id
_entity_poly.type
_entity_poly.pdbx_seq_one_letter_code
_entity_poly.pdbx_strand_id
1 'polypeptide(L)'
;MLQKKVQLTIITVIAIILLSNLFPLRLFIEGVIIPYPYETENSEFEYVACPSKGLSIEFMENKFLKFLEENPQTKDTIIYRKFKRNPLKFWNWKFYLTSNLYDYPLKK
;
A
#
# COMPACT_ATOMS: atom_id res chain seq x y z
N MET A 1 21.22 -33.49 -16.50
CA MET A 1 21.46 -33.18 -15.06
C MET A 1 21.30 -31.69 -14.77
N LEU A 2 21.92 -30.79 -15.55
CA LEU A 2 21.80 -29.33 -15.40
C LEU A 2 20.36 -28.82 -15.50
N GLN A 3 19.57 -29.28 -16.47
CA GLN A 3 18.16 -28.89 -16.63
C GLN A 3 17.30 -29.26 -15.41
N LYS A 4 17.49 -30.45 -14.84
CA LYS A 4 16.77 -30.88 -13.62
C LYS A 4 17.13 -30.00 -12.41
N LYS A 5 18.39 -29.57 -12.29
CA LYS A 5 18.84 -28.64 -11.24
C LYS A 5 18.20 -27.26 -11.41
N VAL A 6 18.19 -26.73 -12.64
CA VAL A 6 17.55 -25.43 -12.96
C VAL A 6 16.04 -25.48 -12.70
N GLN A 7 15.36 -26.54 -13.13
CA GLN A 7 13.94 -26.75 -12.86
C GLN A 7 13.65 -26.77 -11.35
N LEU A 8 14.45 -27.51 -10.57
CA LEU A 8 14.31 -27.56 -9.13
C LEU A 8 14.50 -26.17 -8.50
N THR A 9 15.53 -25.42 -8.91
CA THR A 9 15.75 -24.05 -8.44
C THR A 9 14.57 -23.14 -8.72
N ILE A 10 14.00 -23.18 -9.93
CA ILE A 10 12.82 -22.39 -10.29
C ILE A 10 11.63 -22.75 -9.39
N ILE A 11 11.36 -24.04 -9.21
CA ILE A 11 10.28 -24.52 -8.34
C ILE A 11 10.49 -24.01 -6.90
N THR A 12 11.71 -24.10 -6.38
CA THR A 12 12.04 -23.61 -5.04
C THR A 12 11.82 -22.11 -4.92
N VAL A 13 12.25 -21.31 -5.91
CA VAL A 13 12.04 -19.85 -5.91
C VAL A 13 10.55 -19.50 -5.95
N ILE A 14 9.78 -20.16 -6.82
CA ILE A 14 8.32 -19.95 -6.91
C ILE A 14 7.65 -20.33 -5.58
N ALA A 15 8.01 -21.45 -4.99
CA ALA A 15 7.48 -21.88 -3.70
C ALA A 15 7.78 -20.86 -2.60
N ILE A 16 8.99 -20.31 -2.53
CA ILE A 16 9.36 -19.25 -1.57
C ILE A 16 8.49 -18.01 -1.77
N ILE A 17 8.29 -17.56 -3.03
CA ILE A 17 7.44 -16.39 -3.33
C ILE A 17 6.00 -16.64 -2.87
N LEU A 18 5.42 -17.80 -3.19
CA LEU A 18 4.05 -18.14 -2.79
C LEU A 18 3.91 -18.23 -1.26
N LEU A 19 4.80 -18.97 -0.60
CA LEU A 19 4.79 -19.12 0.86
C LEU A 19 4.96 -17.77 1.58
N SER A 20 5.79 -16.88 1.04
CA SER A 20 6.02 -15.56 1.63
C SER A 20 4.78 -14.65 1.64
N ASN A 21 3.80 -14.93 0.79
CA ASN A 21 2.53 -14.20 0.69
C ASN A 21 1.37 -14.87 1.44
N LEU A 22 1.58 -16.09 1.97
CA LEU A 22 0.60 -16.78 2.82
C LEU A 22 0.72 -16.36 4.29
N PHE A 23 1.95 -16.16 4.77
CA PHE A 23 2.22 -15.66 6.12
C PHE A 23 2.36 -14.14 6.10
N PRO A 24 1.99 -13.43 7.20
CA PRO A 24 2.16 -11.99 7.31
C PRO A 24 3.62 -11.61 7.59
N LEU A 25 4.57 -12.11 6.78
CA LEU A 25 6.02 -11.83 6.90
C LEU A 25 6.31 -10.33 6.92
N ARG A 26 5.47 -9.55 6.25
CA ARG A 26 5.48 -8.09 6.31
C ARG A 26 5.55 -7.55 7.75
N LEU A 27 4.79 -8.10 8.69
CA LEU A 27 4.77 -7.62 10.09
C LEU A 27 6.12 -7.85 10.79
N PHE A 28 6.83 -8.92 10.44
CA PHE A 28 8.13 -9.25 11.01
C PHE A 28 9.28 -8.46 10.35
N ILE A 29 9.20 -8.25 9.03
CA ILE A 29 10.26 -7.59 8.25
C ILE A 29 10.15 -6.06 8.31
N GLU A 30 8.93 -5.54 8.20
CA GLU A 30 8.66 -4.09 8.11
C GLU A 30 8.15 -3.49 9.43
N GLY A 31 7.78 -4.33 10.38
CA GLY A 31 7.14 -3.93 11.63
C GLY A 31 5.63 -3.75 11.51
N VAL A 32 5.01 -3.35 12.61
CA VAL A 32 3.55 -3.22 12.73
C VAL A 32 3.07 -1.79 12.44
N ILE A 33 3.90 -0.79 12.75
CA ILE A 33 3.56 0.63 12.63
C ILE A 33 4.15 1.17 11.32
N ILE A 34 3.33 1.18 10.27
CA ILE A 34 3.76 1.61 8.94
C ILE A 34 2.83 2.74 8.48
N PRO A 35 3.35 3.97 8.33
CA PRO A 35 2.57 5.12 7.90
C PRO A 35 2.34 5.09 6.38
N TYR A 36 1.14 5.50 5.99
CA TYR A 36 0.70 5.61 4.61
C TYR A 36 0.23 7.05 4.35
N PRO A 37 1.12 7.92 3.87
CA PRO A 37 0.78 9.32 3.60
C PRO A 37 -0.04 9.48 2.32
N TYR A 38 -1.07 10.32 2.42
CA TYR A 38 -1.96 10.77 1.35
C TYR A 38 -2.08 12.28 1.36
N GLU A 39 -2.29 12.86 0.19
CA GLU A 39 -2.54 14.29 0.04
C GLU A 39 -3.30 14.57 -1.26
N THR A 40 -3.86 15.77 -1.38
CA THR A 40 -4.36 16.27 -2.66
C THR A 40 -3.22 16.79 -3.56
N GLU A 41 -3.49 17.08 -4.83
CA GLU A 41 -2.49 17.56 -5.79
C GLU A 41 -1.78 18.84 -5.28
N ASN A 42 -2.55 19.79 -4.76
CA ASN A 42 -2.08 21.06 -4.21
C ASN A 42 -1.71 20.99 -2.72
N SER A 43 -1.80 19.80 -2.10
CA SER A 43 -1.53 19.58 -0.66
C SER A 43 -2.40 20.41 0.29
N GLU A 44 -3.59 20.83 -0.14
CA GLU A 44 -4.57 21.50 0.74
C GLU A 44 -5.17 20.56 1.78
N PHE A 45 -5.21 19.26 1.46
CA PHE A 45 -5.58 18.20 2.39
C PHE A 45 -4.44 17.19 2.51
N GLU A 46 -4.10 16.81 3.75
CA GLU A 46 -3.11 15.80 4.07
C GLU A 46 -3.66 14.80 5.10
N TYR A 47 -3.31 13.53 4.94
CA TYR A 47 -3.67 12.47 5.88
C TYR A 47 -2.61 11.38 5.92
N VAL A 48 -2.39 10.81 7.10
CA VAL A 48 -1.51 9.64 7.27
C VAL A 48 -2.32 8.47 7.81
N ALA A 49 -2.63 7.51 6.94
CA ALA A 49 -3.25 6.26 7.38
C ALA A 49 -2.21 5.40 8.10
N CYS A 50 -2.65 4.75 9.17
CA CYS A 50 -1.87 3.84 9.98
C CYS A 50 -2.85 2.82 10.59
N PRO A 51 -3.17 1.73 9.87
CA PRO A 51 -4.19 0.77 10.30
C PRO A 51 -3.93 0.19 11.69
N SER A 52 -2.66 -0.01 12.06
CA SER A 52 -2.27 -0.48 13.40
C SER A 52 -2.61 0.48 14.53
N LYS A 53 -2.86 1.76 14.21
CA LYS A 53 -3.30 2.80 15.15
C LYS A 53 -4.79 3.17 14.97
N GLY A 54 -5.55 2.38 14.20
CA GLY A 54 -6.95 2.66 13.89
C GLY A 54 -7.15 3.82 12.90
N LEU A 55 -6.09 4.34 12.28
CA LEU A 55 -6.17 5.38 11.25
C LEU A 55 -6.38 4.71 9.88
N SER A 56 -7.64 4.50 9.50
CA SER A 56 -8.00 3.77 8.28
C SER A 56 -8.23 4.69 7.06
N ILE A 57 -8.36 4.07 5.88
CA ILE A 57 -8.78 4.75 4.65
C ILE A 57 -10.20 5.35 4.79
N GLU A 58 -11.12 4.63 5.43
CA GLU A 58 -12.48 5.14 5.68
C GLU A 58 -12.47 6.42 6.52
N PHE A 59 -11.59 6.51 7.53
CA PHE A 59 -11.41 7.74 8.30
C PHE A 59 -10.84 8.88 7.47
N MET A 60 -9.95 8.58 6.52
CA MET A 60 -9.44 9.57 5.57
C MET A 60 -10.56 10.09 4.67
N GLU A 61 -11.35 9.19 4.08
CA GLU A 61 -12.46 9.52 3.18
C GLU A 61 -13.49 10.41 3.89
N ASN A 62 -13.89 10.05 5.10
CA ASN A 62 -14.80 10.86 5.91
C ASN A 62 -14.23 12.26 6.23
N LYS A 63 -12.93 12.35 6.55
CA LYS A 63 -12.26 13.65 6.76
C LYS A 63 -12.18 14.46 5.49
N PHE A 64 -11.96 13.81 4.35
CA PHE A 64 -11.85 14.49 3.07
C PHE A 64 -13.20 15.03 2.61
N LEU A 65 -14.28 14.27 2.77
CA LEU A 65 -15.64 14.75 2.50
C LEU A 65 -15.95 16.01 3.32
N LYS A 66 -15.64 15.98 4.61
CA LYS A 66 -15.79 17.15 5.48
C LYS A 66 -14.92 18.33 5.03
N PHE A 67 -13.68 18.08 4.62
CA PHE A 67 -12.81 19.11 4.06
C PHE A 67 -13.41 19.77 2.81
N LEU A 68 -14.01 19.00 1.91
CA LEU A 68 -14.68 19.53 0.71
C LEU A 68 -15.92 20.37 1.07
N GLU A 69 -16.69 19.96 2.07
CA GLU A 69 -17.83 20.73 2.58
C GLU A 69 -17.39 22.07 3.19
N GLU A 70 -16.27 22.07 3.93
CA GLU A 70 -15.71 23.27 4.57
C GLU A 70 -14.97 24.19 3.59
N ASN A 71 -14.57 23.68 2.42
CA ASN A 71 -13.77 24.38 1.42
C ASN A 71 -14.41 24.28 0.02
N PRO A 72 -15.62 24.82 -0.20
CA PRO A 72 -16.35 24.66 -1.47
C PRO A 72 -15.62 25.27 -2.69
N GLN A 73 -14.65 26.17 -2.46
CA GLN A 73 -13.80 26.76 -3.49
C GLN A 73 -12.67 25.83 -3.96
N THR A 74 -12.35 24.76 -3.22
CA THR A 74 -11.28 23.86 -3.63
C THR A 74 -11.67 23.15 -4.92
N LYS A 75 -10.73 23.11 -5.87
CA LYS A 75 -10.88 22.37 -7.12
C LYS A 75 -10.28 20.98 -7.02
N ASP A 76 -9.60 20.69 -5.91
CA ASP A 76 -8.79 19.50 -5.74
C ASP A 76 -9.56 18.42 -5.00
N THR A 77 -10.30 17.64 -5.79
CA THR A 77 -11.24 16.63 -5.30
C THR A 77 -10.66 15.21 -5.33
N ILE A 78 -9.37 15.07 -5.63
CA ILE A 78 -8.70 13.78 -5.78
C ILE A 78 -7.63 13.62 -4.70
N ILE A 79 -7.68 12.49 -4.00
CA ILE A 79 -6.64 12.09 -3.05
C ILE A 79 -5.60 11.23 -3.78
N TYR A 80 -4.32 11.52 -3.52
CA TYR A 80 -3.18 10.76 -4.02
C TYR A 80 -2.44 10.11 -2.87
N ARG A 81 -1.90 8.91 -3.11
CA ARG A 81 -0.90 8.32 -2.20
C ARG A 81 0.50 8.88 -2.51
N LYS A 82 1.30 9.10 -1.46
CA LYS A 82 2.71 9.54 -1.58
C LYS A 82 3.73 8.40 -1.45
N PHE A 83 3.28 7.15 -1.40
CA PHE A 83 4.13 5.97 -1.25
C PHE A 83 3.98 5.02 -2.44
N LYS A 84 5.05 4.28 -2.75
CA LYS A 84 5.15 3.40 -3.92
C LYS A 84 5.11 1.92 -3.53
N ARG A 85 4.58 1.08 -4.43
CA ARG A 85 4.79 -0.38 -4.37
C ARG A 85 6.27 -0.66 -4.67
N ASN A 86 6.88 -1.61 -3.96
CA ASN A 86 8.24 -2.05 -4.26
C ASN A 86 8.21 -3.48 -4.84
N PRO A 87 8.42 -3.66 -6.17
CA PRO A 87 8.38 -4.97 -6.80
C PRO A 87 9.37 -5.98 -6.22
N LEU A 88 10.50 -5.54 -5.65
CA LEU A 88 11.49 -6.44 -5.05
C LEU A 88 11.03 -7.02 -3.70
N LYS A 89 10.05 -6.39 -3.05
CA LYS A 89 9.43 -6.90 -1.82
C LYS A 89 8.33 -7.90 -2.15
N PHE A 90 8.72 -9.05 -2.68
CA PHE A 90 7.77 -10.07 -3.15
C PHE A 90 6.83 -10.60 -2.04
N TRP A 91 7.25 -10.54 -0.78
CA TRP A 91 6.42 -10.86 0.39
C TRP A 91 5.26 -9.87 0.64
N ASN A 92 5.23 -8.73 -0.06
CA ASN A 92 4.16 -7.73 0.03
C ASN A 92 3.21 -7.77 -1.18
N TRP A 93 3.46 -8.57 -2.20
CA TRP A 93 2.72 -8.50 -3.46
C TRP A 93 1.21 -8.72 -3.26
N LYS A 94 0.83 -9.74 -2.47
CA LYS A 94 -0.58 -9.96 -2.13
C LYS A 94 -1.19 -8.71 -1.47
N PHE A 95 -0.49 -8.14 -0.49
CA PHE A 95 -0.94 -6.94 0.21
C PHE A 95 -1.06 -5.71 -0.73
N TYR A 96 -0.13 -5.53 -1.67
CA TYR A 96 -0.20 -4.46 -2.67
C TYR A 96 -1.41 -4.57 -3.62
N LEU A 97 -1.89 -5.79 -3.85
CA LEU A 97 -3.01 -6.08 -4.76
C LEU A 97 -4.37 -6.11 -4.05
N THR A 98 -4.41 -6.43 -2.75
CA THR A 98 -5.67 -6.61 -2.01
C THR A 98 -5.98 -5.51 -1.00
N SER A 99 -5.01 -4.65 -0.67
CA SER A 99 -5.23 -3.57 0.31
C SER A 99 -5.73 -2.30 -0.35
N ASN A 100 -6.82 -1.77 0.19
CA ASN A 100 -7.38 -0.47 -0.20
C ASN A 100 -6.43 0.73 -0.04
N LEU A 101 -5.33 0.56 0.72
CA LEU A 101 -4.27 1.55 0.81
C LEU A 101 -3.65 1.87 -0.57
N TYR A 102 -3.70 0.94 -1.52
CA TYR A 102 -3.07 1.12 -2.84
C TYR A 102 -4.06 1.45 -3.96
N ASP A 103 -5.34 1.68 -3.64
CA ASP A 103 -6.38 1.96 -4.64
C ASP A 103 -6.30 3.39 -5.19
N TYR A 104 -5.64 4.28 -4.44
CA TYR A 104 -5.45 5.68 -4.81
C TYR A 104 -4.31 5.86 -5.82
N PRO A 105 -4.42 6.85 -6.74
CA PRO A 105 -3.36 7.17 -7.68
C PRO A 105 -2.09 7.61 -6.96
N LEU A 106 -0.93 7.24 -7.51
CA LEU A 106 0.35 7.75 -7.04
C LEU A 106 0.50 9.20 -7.48
N LYS A 107 0.83 10.09 -6.55
CA LYS A 107 1.20 11.48 -6.90
C LYS A 107 2.42 11.47 -7.82
N LYS A 108 2.34 12.20 -8.94
CA LYS A 108 3.38 12.22 -9.98
C LYS A 108 4.61 12.98 -9.53
#